data_AF-A0A2V9P4G1-F1
#
_entry.id   AF-A0A2V9P4G1-F1
#
_cell.length_a   1.000
_cell.length_b   1.000
_cell.length_c   1.000
_cell.angle_alpha   90.00
_cell.angle_beta   90.00
_cell.angle_gamma   90.00
#
_symmetry.space_group_name_H-M   'P 1'
#
loop_
_entity.id
_entity.type
_entity.pdbx_description
1 polymer ?
#
loop_
_entity_poly.entity_id
_entity_poly.type
_entity_poly.pdbx_seq_one_letter_code
_entity_poly.pdbx_strand_id
1 'polypeptide(L)' 'PYVDPMSLIQVDLLRRKKLGDNTETLNYALGATINGIAAGLHNTG' A
#
# COMPACT_ATOMS: atom_id res chain seq x y z
N PRO A 1 -9.63 -10.94 -14.05
CA PRO A 1 -8.27 -10.90 -13.44
C PRO A 1 -8.35 -10.34 -12.01
N TYR A 2 -8.08 -11.17 -11.00
CA TYR A 2 -8.18 -10.76 -9.60
C TYR A 2 -6.94 -9.96 -9.21
N VAL A 3 -7.13 -8.70 -8.84
CA VAL A 3 -6.09 -7.87 -8.22
C VAL A 3 -6.12 -8.17 -6.73
N ASP A 4 -4.95 -8.32 -6.11
CA ASP A 4 -4.82 -8.45 -4.67
C ASP A 4 -5.47 -7.23 -3.96
N PRO A 5 -6.39 -7.43 -3.00
CA PRO A 5 -7.09 -6.33 -2.32
C PRO A 5 -6.15 -5.31 -1.67
N MET A 6 -4.99 -5.74 -1.18
CA MET A 6 -4.02 -4.86 -0.54
C MET A 6 -3.33 -3.95 -1.57
N SER A 7 -3.08 -4.47 -2.77
CA SER A 7 -2.57 -3.69 -3.90
C SER A 7 -3.56 -2.60 -4.35
N LEU A 8 -4.87 -2.88 -4.31
CA LEU A 8 -5.89 -1.86 -4.61
C LEU A 8 -5.89 -0.73 -3.57
N ILE A 9 -5.77 -1.09 -2.29
CA ILE A 9 -5.69 -0.11 -1.20
C ILE A 9 -4.42 0.75 -1.36
N GLN A 10 -3.27 0.14 -1.61
CA GLN A 10 -2.01 0.87 -1.78
C GLN A 10 -2.06 1.87 -2.94
N VAL A 11 -2.72 1.54 -4.05
CA VAL A 11 -2.91 2.45 -5.19
C VAL A 11 -3.73 3.69 -4.78
N ASP A 12 -4.78 3.52 -3.97
CA ASP A 12 -5.58 4.64 -3.48
C ASP A 12 -4.76 5.54 -2.53
N LEU A 13 -3.98 4.95 -1.62
CA LEU A 13 -3.09 5.69 -0.72
C LEU A 13 -2.03 6.48 -1.51
N LEU A 14 -1.44 5.89 -2.55
CA LEU A 14 -0.51 6.58 -3.44
C LEU A 14 -1.18 7.74 -4.20
N ARG A 15 -2.45 7.59 -4.61
CA ARG A 15 -3.20 8.67 -5.25
C ARG A 15 -3.40 9.83 -4.27
N ARG A 16 -3.79 9.57 -3.02
CA ARG A 16 -3.93 10.61 -1.97
C ARG A 16 -2.60 11.31 -1.69
N LYS A 17 -1.52 10.56 -1.57
CA LYS A 17 -0.16 11.11 -1.39
C LYS A 17 0.24 12.05 -2.52
N LYS A 18 -0.07 11.66 -3.78
CA LYS A 18 0.16 12.51 -4.96
C LYS A 18 -0.71 13.77 -4.99
N LEU A 19 -1.90 13.74 -4.38
CA LEU A 19 -2.77 14.91 -4.22
C LEU A 19 -2.33 15.85 -3.08
N GLY A 20 -1.23 15.55 -2.41
CA GLY A 20 -0.63 16.42 -1.39
C GLY A 20 -1.07 16.10 0.04
N ASP A 21 -1.82 15.02 0.26
CA ASP A 21 -2.04 14.50 1.60
C ASP A 21 -0.70 14.00 2.17
N ASN A 22 -0.30 14.58 3.30
CA ASN A 22 0.96 14.27 3.97
C ASN A 22 0.75 13.90 5.44
N THR A 23 -0.47 13.51 5.81
CA THR A 23 -0.81 13.10 7.16
C THR A 23 0.02 11.90 7.61
N GLU A 24 0.35 11.84 8.90
CA GLU A 24 1.08 10.71 9.49
C GLU A 24 0.30 9.40 9.33
N THR A 25 -1.03 9.46 9.44
CA THR A 25 -1.91 8.31 9.21
C THR A 25 -1.77 7.76 7.78
N LEU A 26 -1.71 8.63 6.76
CA LEU A 26 -1.49 8.20 5.38
C LEU A 26 -0.12 7.55 5.21
N ASN A 27 0.93 8.16 5.76
CA ASN A 27 2.29 7.62 5.68
C ASN A 27 2.40 6.26 6.37
N TYR A 28 1.77 6.11 7.53
CA TYR A 28 1.68 4.85 8.27
C TYR A 28 0.93 3.78 7.46
N ALA A 29 -0.26 4.11 6.95
CA ALA A 29 -1.05 3.17 6.16
C ALA A 29 -0.29 2.73 4.89
N LEU A 30 0.41 3.66 4.22
CA LEU A 30 1.21 3.34 3.04
C LEU A 30 2.37 2.39 3.41
N GLY A 31 3.08 2.65 4.50
CA GLY A 31 4.13 1.77 5.02
C GLY A 31 3.61 0.37 5.37
N ALA A 32 2.43 0.28 5.98
CA ALA A 32 1.80 -1.00 6.31
C ALA A 32 1.49 -1.83 5.05
N THR A 33 0.96 -1.21 3.98
CA THR A 33 0.70 -1.92 2.72
C THR A 33 1.98 -2.44 2.06
N ILE A 34 3.06 -1.64 2.05
CA ILE A 34 4.36 -2.05 1.52
C ILE A 34 4.89 -3.28 2.27
N ASN A 35 4.86 -3.24 3.60
CA ASN A 35 5.32 -4.36 4.44
C ASN A 35 4.48 -5.61 4.20
N GLY A 36 3.16 -5.47 4.08
CA GLY A 36 2.27 -6.58 3.78
C GLY A 36 2.57 -7.23 2.44
N ILE A 37 2.78 -6.43 1.37
CA ILE A 37 3.07 -6.96 0.03
C ILE A 37 4.43 -7.67 0.04
N ALA A 38 5.44 -7.05 0.65
CA ALA A 38 6.77 -7.64 0.78
C ALA A 38 6.74 -8.98 1.54
N ALA A 39 5.97 -9.08 2.63
CA ALA A 39 5.80 -10.33 3.38
C ALA A 39 5.08 -11.42 2.55
N GLY A 40 4.07 -11.04 1.76
CA GLY A 40 3.36 -11.95 0.86
C GLY A 40 4.24 -12.48 -0.27
N LEU A 41 5.13 -11.65 -0.82
CA LEU A 41 6.10 -12.03 -1.85
C LEU A 41 7.29 -12.83 -1.29
N HIS A 42 7.65 -12.68 -0.01
CA HIS A 42 8.71 -13.48 0.59
C HIS A 42 8.32 -14.96 0.73
N ASN A 43 7.02 -15.28 0.76
CA ASN A 43 6.51 -16.65 0.64
C ASN A 43 6.61 -17.24 -0.79
N THR A 44 7.15 -16.50 -1.76
CA THR A 44 7.34 -16.97 -3.15
C THR A 44 8.81 -17.15 -3.54
N GLY A 45 9.72 -17.21 -2.55
CA GLY A 45 11.13 -17.56 -2.74
C GLY A 45 11.36 -19.06 -2.88
#